data_AF-A0A549SH62-F1
#
_entry.id   AF-A0A549SH62-F1
#
_cell.length_a   1.000
_cell.length_b   1.000
_cell.length_c   1.000
_cell.angle_alpha   90.00
_cell.angle_beta   90.00
_cell.angle_gamma   90.00
#
_symmetry.space_group_name_H-M   'P 1'
#
loop_
_entity.id
_entity.type
_entity.pdbx_description
1 polymer ?
#
loop_
_entity_poly.entity_id
_entity_poly.type
_entity_poly.pdbx_seq_one_letter_code
_entity_poly.pdbx_strand_id
1 'polypeptide(L)'
;MSAAAILKLQASGFSVEQVSALAELVDTQAATKADVEAASHKLDQKIDAVEHRLELKIGELKSDLEAKFESVEHRLDQKIDGAEHRLELKIEGLDRKITEVNANTLKWVISAIGFQTLVLVGTIVGAVAALTRFIPVAPIIHQ
;
A
#
# COMPACT_ATOMS: atom_id res chain seq x y z
N MET A 1 3.62 -40.34 -58.10
CA MET A 1 4.44 -41.56 -57.78
C MET A 1 5.76 -41.54 -58.59
N SER A 2 6.89 -42.11 -58.14
CA SER A 2 8.14 -42.03 -58.94
C SER A 2 8.14 -43.01 -60.13
N ALA A 3 8.78 -42.65 -61.24
CA ALA A 3 8.90 -43.53 -62.42
C ALA A 3 9.56 -44.88 -62.09
N ALA A 4 10.52 -44.89 -61.16
CA ALA A 4 11.15 -46.12 -60.67
C ALA A 4 10.17 -47.03 -59.90
N ALA A 5 9.22 -46.45 -59.15
CA ALA A 5 8.18 -47.22 -58.46
C ALA A 5 7.17 -47.82 -59.45
N ILE A 6 6.83 -47.08 -60.51
CA ILE A 6 5.96 -47.54 -61.61
C ILE A 6 6.60 -48.77 -62.30
N LEU A 7 7.86 -48.67 -62.71
CA LEU A 7 8.58 -49.75 -63.39
C LEU A 7 8.73 -51.01 -62.51
N LYS A 8 8.99 -50.84 -61.21
CA LYS A 8 9.10 -51.97 -60.27
C LYS A 8 7.78 -52.72 -60.09
N LEU A 9 6.66 -52.01 -60.05
CA LEU A 9 5.33 -52.63 -59.94
C LEU A 9 4.98 -53.40 -61.21
N GLN A 10 5.25 -52.82 -62.39
CA GLN A 10 5.05 -53.51 -63.67
C GLN A 10 5.92 -54.77 -63.78
N ALA A 11 7.19 -54.69 -63.38
CA ALA A 11 8.11 -55.84 -63.34
C ALA A 11 7.67 -56.93 -62.34
N SER A 12 6.82 -56.59 -61.38
CA SER A 12 6.25 -57.51 -60.38
C SER A 12 4.92 -58.13 -60.83
N GLY A 13 4.49 -57.92 -62.08
CA GLY A 13 3.33 -58.57 -62.69
C GLY A 13 2.01 -57.78 -62.62
N PHE A 14 2.03 -56.52 -62.16
CA PHE A 14 0.87 -55.62 -62.25
C PHE A 14 0.69 -55.11 -63.68
N SER A 15 -0.57 -55.03 -64.15
CA SER A 15 -0.88 -54.48 -65.47
C SER A 15 -0.64 -52.97 -65.55
N VAL A 16 -0.48 -52.45 -66.76
CA VAL A 16 -0.29 -51.00 -66.98
C VAL A 16 -1.49 -50.21 -66.45
N GLU A 17 -2.71 -50.70 -66.65
CA GLU A 17 -3.94 -50.09 -66.17
C GLU A 17 -4.00 -50.05 -64.64
N GLN A 18 -3.57 -51.13 -63.96
CA GLN A 18 -3.53 -51.18 -62.49
C GLN A 18 -2.54 -50.17 -61.91
N VAL A 19 -1.34 -50.07 -62.49
CA VAL A 19 -0.31 -49.12 -62.02
C VAL A 19 -0.71 -47.69 -62.36
N SER A 20 -1.37 -47.45 -63.50
CA SER A 20 -1.88 -46.14 -63.89
C SER A 20 -2.98 -45.65 -62.94
N ALA A 21 -3.96 -46.51 -62.62
CA ALA A 21 -5.03 -46.16 -61.68
C ALA A 21 -4.49 -45.87 -60.27
N LEU A 22 -3.47 -46.62 -59.82
CA LEU A 22 -2.82 -46.35 -58.55
C LEU A 22 -2.00 -45.05 -58.57
N ALA A 23 -1.28 -44.78 -59.65
CA ALA A 23 -0.53 -43.54 -59.81
C ALA A 23 -1.45 -42.32 -59.81
N GLU A 24 -2.58 -42.40 -60.52
CA GLU A 24 -3.62 -41.35 -60.52
C GLU A 24 -4.18 -41.14 -59.10
N LEU A 25 -4.56 -42.21 -58.40
CA LEU A 25 -5.06 -42.12 -57.03
C LEU A 25 -4.03 -41.49 -56.07
N VAL A 26 -2.75 -41.87 -56.18
CA VAL A 26 -1.66 -41.32 -55.37
C VAL A 26 -1.47 -39.83 -55.67
N ASP A 27 -1.46 -39.44 -56.94
CA ASP A 27 -1.27 -38.03 -57.31
C ASP A 27 -2.49 -37.16 -56.94
N THR A 28 -3.70 -37.74 -56.86
CA THR A 28 -4.91 -36.99 -56.49
C THR A 28 -5.12 -36.88 -54.97
N GLN A 29 -4.73 -37.88 -54.19
CA GLN A 29 -5.02 -37.92 -52.74
C GLN A 29 -3.81 -37.76 -51.82
N ALA A 30 -2.59 -37.99 -52.29
CA ALA A 30 -1.42 -37.85 -51.43
C ALA A 30 -1.01 -36.38 -51.32
N ALA A 31 -0.89 -35.88 -50.08
CA ALA A 31 -0.13 -34.67 -49.83
C ALA A 31 1.32 -34.89 -50.24
N THR A 32 1.86 -33.98 -51.03
CA THR A 32 3.26 -34.02 -51.43
C THR A 32 4.15 -33.51 -50.29
N LYS A 33 5.45 -33.80 -50.37
CA LYS A 33 6.44 -33.23 -49.44
C LYS A 33 6.40 -31.69 -49.45
N ALA A 34 6.18 -31.08 -50.62
CA ALA A 34 6.08 -29.63 -50.75
C ALA A 34 4.85 -29.07 -50.03
N ASP A 35 3.71 -29.77 -50.06
CA ASP A 35 2.51 -29.36 -49.31
C ASP A 35 2.75 -29.36 -47.80
N VAL A 36 3.47 -30.39 -47.30
CA VAL A 36 3.85 -30.49 -45.89
C VAL A 36 4.83 -29.39 -45.49
N GLU A 37 5.84 -29.10 -46.31
CA GLU A 37 6.79 -28.00 -46.06
C GLU A 37 6.10 -26.63 -46.08
N ALA A 38 5.19 -26.40 -47.02
CA ALA A 38 4.41 -25.17 -47.07
C ALA A 38 3.49 -25.03 -45.84
N ALA A 39 2.85 -26.12 -45.40
CA ALA A 39 2.05 -26.13 -44.19
C ALA A 39 2.90 -25.86 -42.94
N SER A 40 4.10 -26.46 -42.85
CA SER A 40 5.05 -26.23 -41.76
C SER A 40 5.47 -24.76 -41.68
N HIS A 41 5.90 -24.18 -42.80
CA HIS A 41 6.29 -22.76 -42.84
C HIS A 41 5.14 -21.82 -42.45
N LYS A 42 3.91 -22.13 -42.86
CA LYS A 42 2.73 -21.36 -42.46
C LYS A 42 2.42 -21.48 -40.97
N LEU A 43 2.69 -22.64 -40.37
CA LEU A 43 2.56 -22.87 -38.94
C LEU A 43 3.64 -22.10 -38.16
N ASP A 44 4.89 -22.17 -38.59
CA ASP A 44 6.00 -21.42 -37.98
C ASP A 44 5.71 -19.91 -37.97
N GLN A 45 5.31 -19.34 -39.11
CA GLN A 45 4.92 -17.93 -39.18
C GLN A 45 3.76 -17.56 -38.25
N LYS A 46 2.81 -18.47 -38.06
CA LYS A 46 1.69 -18.24 -37.13
C LYS A 46 2.13 -18.32 -35.68
N ILE A 47 3.06 -19.23 -35.36
CA ILE A 47 3.64 -19.35 -34.03
C ILE A 47 4.41 -18.08 -33.71
N ASP A 48 5.32 -17.64 -34.59
CA ASP A 48 6.08 -16.39 -34.43
C ASP A 48 5.15 -15.18 -34.21
N ALA A 49 4.08 -15.08 -34.99
CA ALA A 49 3.10 -14.01 -34.85
C ALA A 49 2.35 -14.05 -33.51
N VAL A 50 2.06 -15.25 -32.99
CA VAL A 50 1.42 -15.43 -31.68
C VAL A 50 2.39 -15.09 -30.55
N GLU A 51 3.64 -15.55 -30.64
CA GLU A 51 4.70 -15.25 -29.67
C GLU A 51 4.92 -13.74 -29.55
N HIS A 52 5.14 -13.06 -30.67
CA HIS A 52 5.30 -11.60 -30.69
C HIS A 52 4.08 -10.86 -30.09
N ARG A 53 2.86 -11.32 -30.40
CA ARG A 53 1.65 -10.72 -29.83
C ARG A 53 1.56 -10.94 -28.31
N LEU A 54 2.01 -12.09 -27.82
CA LEU A 54 2.05 -12.37 -26.38
C LEU A 54 3.10 -11.52 -25.68
N GLU A 55 4.30 -11.38 -26.25
CA GLU A 55 5.35 -10.51 -25.70
C GLU A 55 4.88 -9.06 -25.56
N LEU A 56 4.23 -8.51 -26.59
CA LEU A 56 3.64 -7.17 -26.53
C LEU A 56 2.60 -7.05 -25.43
N LYS A 57 1.65 -7.98 -25.34
CA LYS A 57 0.61 -7.96 -24.30
C LYS A 57 1.19 -8.09 -22.89
N ILE A 58 2.23 -8.89 -22.72
CA ILE A 58 2.93 -9.03 -21.43
C ILE A 58 3.63 -7.72 -21.08
N GLY A 59 4.27 -7.07 -22.05
CA GLY A 59 4.87 -5.74 -21.88
C GLY A 59 3.86 -4.67 -21.47
N GLU A 60 2.73 -4.60 -22.16
CA GLU A 60 1.62 -3.69 -21.84
C GLU A 60 1.08 -3.95 -20.42
N LEU A 61 0.80 -5.21 -20.08
CA LEU A 61 0.35 -5.57 -18.74
C LEU A 61 1.36 -5.18 -17.67
N LYS A 62 2.66 -5.41 -17.90
CA LYS A 62 3.70 -5.02 -16.94
C LYS A 62 3.69 -3.50 -16.71
N SER A 63 3.64 -2.71 -17.78
CA SER A 63 3.59 -1.25 -17.71
C SER A 63 2.34 -0.76 -16.97
N ASP A 64 1.18 -1.36 -17.23
CA ASP A 64 -0.07 -1.02 -16.55
C ASP A 64 -0.04 -1.34 -15.06
N LEU A 65 0.57 -2.48 -14.68
CA LEU A 65 0.75 -2.85 -13.29
C LEU A 65 1.71 -1.90 -12.57
N GLU A 66 2.81 -1.51 -13.21
CA GLU A 66 3.80 -0.58 -12.66
C GLU A 66 3.16 0.80 -12.39
N ALA A 67 2.42 1.35 -13.36
CA ALA A 67 1.69 2.60 -13.19
C ALA A 67 0.62 2.54 -12.08
N LYS A 68 -0.06 1.39 -11.93
CA LYS A 68 -1.01 1.19 -10.83
C LYS A 68 -0.33 1.14 -9.48
N PHE A 69 0.85 0.52 -9.39
CA PHE A 69 1.64 0.48 -8.16
C PHE A 69 2.08 1.87 -7.73
N GLU A 70 2.66 2.65 -8.64
CA GLU A 70 3.06 4.04 -8.38
C GLU A 70 1.87 4.90 -7.92
N SER A 71 0.71 4.73 -8.57
CA SER A 71 -0.52 5.43 -8.17
C SER A 71 -0.98 5.07 -6.75
N VAL A 72 -0.86 3.79 -6.36
CA VAL A 72 -1.21 3.34 -5.00
C VAL A 72 -0.22 3.88 -3.98
N GLU A 73 1.08 3.83 -4.27
CA GLU A 73 2.14 4.35 -3.42
C GLU A 73 1.93 5.85 -3.14
N HIS A 74 1.75 6.65 -4.19
CA HIS A 74 1.50 8.09 -4.05
C HIS A 74 0.24 8.41 -3.23
N ARG A 75 -0.84 7.62 -3.40
CA ARG A 75 -2.07 7.78 -2.61
C ARG A 75 -1.88 7.40 -1.15
N LEU A 76 -1.00 6.45 -0.85
CA LEU A 76 -0.69 6.06 0.53
C LEU A 76 0.17 7.13 1.19
N ASP A 77 1.19 7.65 0.51
CA ASP A 77 2.03 8.75 1.02
C ASP A 77 1.17 9.97 1.39
N GLN A 78 0.30 10.42 0.48
CA GLN A 78 -0.61 11.53 0.75
C GLN A 78 -1.53 11.29 1.97
N LYS A 79 -1.96 10.04 2.16
CA LYS A 79 -2.80 9.68 3.31
C LYS A 79 -2.01 9.65 4.61
N ILE A 80 -0.76 9.21 4.56
CA ILE A 80 0.15 9.20 5.70
C ILE A 80 0.46 10.64 6.09
N ASP A 81 0.89 11.49 5.16
CA ASP A 81 1.15 12.91 5.38
C ASP A 81 -0.08 13.62 5.97
N GLY A 82 -1.26 13.37 5.40
CA GLY A 82 -2.52 13.91 5.91
C GLY A 82 -2.89 13.41 7.31
N ALA A 83 -2.52 12.18 7.67
CA ALA A 83 -2.72 11.63 9.01
C ALA A 83 -1.73 12.23 10.01
N GLU A 84 -0.46 12.35 9.64
CA GLU A 84 0.59 12.98 10.45
C GLU A 84 0.23 14.43 10.77
N HIS A 85 -0.11 15.23 9.77
CA HIS A 85 -0.51 16.62 9.97
C HIS A 85 -1.73 16.77 10.91
N ARG A 86 -2.72 15.88 10.77
CA ARG A 86 -3.90 15.88 11.68
C ARG A 86 -3.54 15.48 13.11
N LEU A 87 -2.54 14.63 13.30
CA LEU A 87 -2.06 14.25 14.61
C LEU A 87 -1.25 15.39 15.24
N GLU A 88 -0.38 16.04 14.49
CA GLU A 88 0.36 17.24 14.94
C GLU A 88 -0.60 18.32 15.45
N LEU A 89 -1.61 18.69 14.65
CA LEU A 89 -2.61 19.69 15.04
C LEU A 89 -3.37 19.29 16.31
N LYS A 90 -3.66 18.00 16.50
CA LYS A 90 -4.31 17.50 17.72
C LYS A 90 -3.38 17.59 18.93
N ILE A 91 -2.10 17.25 18.77
CA ILE A 91 -1.08 17.33 19.82
C ILE A 91 -0.91 18.80 20.25
N GLU A 92 -0.73 19.73 19.31
CA GLU A 92 -0.66 21.16 19.62
C GLU A 92 -1.93 21.66 20.33
N GLY A 93 -3.10 21.17 19.90
CA GLY A 93 -4.37 21.47 20.55
C GLY A 93 -4.44 20.99 21.99
N LEU A 94 -3.88 19.81 22.29
CA LEU A 94 -3.77 19.28 23.64
C LEU A 94 -2.77 20.09 24.49
N ASP A 95 -1.61 20.45 23.93
CA ASP A 95 -0.60 21.28 24.61
C ASP A 95 -1.15 22.63 25.04
N ARG A 96 -1.94 23.28 24.17
CA ARG A 96 -2.65 24.53 24.51
C ARG A 96 -3.62 24.35 25.67
N LYS A 97 -4.43 23.29 25.64
CA LYS A 97 -5.38 22.97 26.71
C LYS A 97 -4.68 22.66 28.04
N ILE A 98 -3.59 21.89 28.01
CA ILE A 98 -2.80 21.58 29.20
C ILE A 98 -2.21 22.87 29.78
N THR A 99 -1.65 23.74 28.93
CA THR A 99 -1.11 25.03 29.36
C THR A 99 -2.17 25.92 30.01
N GLU A 100 -3.37 25.98 29.41
CA GLU A 100 -4.50 26.72 29.97
C GLU A 100 -4.96 26.17 31.32
N VAL A 101 -5.11 24.84 31.44
CA VAL A 101 -5.47 24.18 32.70
C VAL A 101 -4.41 24.43 33.77
N ASN A 102 -3.13 24.31 33.44
CA ASN A 102 -2.03 24.57 34.36
C ASN A 102 -2.03 26.03 34.85
N ALA A 103 -2.22 26.99 33.95
CA ALA A 103 -2.31 28.41 34.31
C ALA A 103 -3.50 28.71 35.22
N ASN A 104 -4.68 28.15 34.92
CA ASN A 104 -5.87 28.31 35.75
C ASN A 104 -5.69 27.65 37.12
N THR A 105 -5.10 26.45 37.16
CA THR A 105 -4.80 25.72 38.40
C THR A 105 -3.83 26.52 39.27
N LEU A 106 -2.77 27.10 38.69
CA LEU A 106 -1.80 27.92 39.40
C LEU A 106 -2.46 29.16 40.02
N LYS A 107 -3.37 29.84 39.30
CA LYS A 107 -4.14 30.98 39.85
C LYS A 107 -4.96 30.60 41.08
N TRP A 108 -5.65 29.46 41.03
CA TRP A 108 -6.43 28.94 42.17
C TRP A 108 -5.53 28.60 43.36
N VAL A 109 -4.39 27.94 43.11
CA VAL A 109 -3.42 27.58 44.16
C VAL A 109 -2.86 28.83 44.85
N ILE A 110 -2.44 29.85 44.09
CA ILE A 110 -1.93 31.11 44.66
C ILE A 110 -3.01 31.80 45.50
N SER A 111 -4.25 31.82 45.01
CA SER A 111 -5.39 32.42 45.74
C SER A 111 -5.68 31.67 47.04
N ALA A 112 -5.66 30.34 47.01
CA ALA A 112 -5.86 29.49 48.18
C ALA A 112 -4.77 29.70 49.24
N ILE A 113 -3.49 29.71 48.83
CA ILE A 113 -2.35 29.95 49.72
C ILE A 113 -2.45 31.35 50.36
N GLY A 114 -2.79 32.36 49.56
CA GLY A 114 -2.98 33.73 50.06
C GLY A 114 -4.09 33.80 51.11
N PHE A 115 -5.23 33.18 50.85
CA PHE A 115 -6.34 33.09 51.81
C PHE A 115 -5.96 32.34 53.09
N GLN A 116 -5.33 31.16 52.97
CA GLN A 116 -4.86 30.38 54.12
C GLN A 116 -3.89 31.18 54.99
N THR A 117 -2.97 31.93 54.37
CA THR A 117 -2.01 32.79 55.08
C THR A 117 -2.73 33.90 55.86
N LEU A 118 -3.72 34.55 55.26
CA LEU A 118 -4.52 35.58 55.91
C LEU A 118 -5.26 35.03 57.14
N VAL A 119 -5.88 33.85 57.01
CA VAL A 119 -6.56 33.17 58.12
C VAL A 119 -5.59 32.86 59.25
N LEU A 120 -4.41 32.30 58.96
CA LEU A 120 -3.40 31.98 59.97
C LEU A 120 -2.87 33.22 60.70
N VAL A 121 -2.65 34.34 60.00
CA VAL A 121 -2.22 35.60 60.65
C VAL A 121 -3.32 36.11 61.58
N GLY A 122 -4.58 36.10 61.13
CA GLY A 122 -5.72 36.55 61.94
C GLY A 122 -5.90 35.72 63.21
N THR A 123 -5.74 34.40 63.14
CA THR A 123 -5.85 33.53 64.33
C THR A 123 -4.73 33.81 65.33
N ILE A 124 -3.49 33.99 64.87
CA ILE A 124 -2.35 34.35 65.74
C ILE A 124 -2.57 35.70 66.43
N VAL A 125 -2.94 36.74 65.66
CA VAL A 125 -3.18 38.09 66.21
C VAL A 125 -4.31 38.08 67.24
N GLY A 126 -5.42 37.39 66.93
CA GLY A 126 -6.54 37.24 67.86
C GLY A 126 -6.14 36.55 69.17
N ALA A 127 -5.33 35.49 69.09
CA ALA A 127 -4.82 34.79 70.27
C ALA A 127 -3.93 35.69 71.14
N VAL A 128 -3.02 36.47 70.54
CA VAL A 128 -2.16 37.42 71.25
C VAL A 128 -3.00 38.51 71.94
N ALA A 129 -3.96 39.10 71.22
CA ALA A 129 -4.85 40.11 71.78
C ALA A 129 -5.66 39.59 72.98
N ALA A 130 -6.18 38.37 72.87
CA ALA A 130 -6.88 37.71 73.97
C ALA A 130 -5.96 37.53 75.20
N LEU A 131 -4.74 37.01 75.02
CA LEU A 131 -3.78 36.81 76.11
C LEU A 131 -3.43 38.11 76.83
N THR A 132 -3.19 39.20 76.11
CA THR A 132 -2.84 40.50 76.73
C THR A 132 -3.96 41.09 77.61
N ARG A 133 -5.23 40.81 77.30
CA ARG A 133 -6.38 41.29 78.10
C ARG A 133 -6.52 40.59 79.45
N PHE A 134 -5.94 39.39 79.61
CA PHE A 134 -5.98 38.62 80.85
C PHE A 134 -4.75 38.82 81.75
N ILE A 135 -3.76 39.62 81.34
CA ILE A 135 -2.62 39.99 82.19
C ILE A 135 -3.01 41.23 83.01
N PRO A 136 -3.24 41.13 84.33
CA PRO A 136 -3.49 42.30 85.16
C PRO A 136 -2.22 43.17 85.22
N VAL A 137 -2.30 44.44 84.82
CA VAL A 137 -1.24 45.42 85.05
C VAL A 137 -1.26 45.74 86.54
N ALA A 138 -0.30 45.19 87.29
CA ALA A 138 -0.13 45.56 88.70
C ALA A 138 0.24 47.06 88.79
N PRO A 139 -0.45 47.87 89.62
CA PRO A 139 -0.06 49.26 89.81
C PRO A 139 1.33 49.30 90.44
N ILE A 140 2.26 49.97 89.79
CA ILE A 140 3.57 50.29 90.36
C ILE A 140 3.30 51.37 91.43
N ILE A 141 3.25 50.94 92.69
CA ILE A 141 3.17 51.85 93.83
C ILE A 141 4.54 52.54 93.92
N HIS A 142 4.61 53.81 93.48
CA HIS A 142 5.66 54.70 93.94
C HIS A 142 5.34 55.13 95.38
N GLN A 143 6.38 55.00 96.21
CA GLN A 143 6.50 55.28 97.65
C GLN A 143 5.52 56.28 98.26
#